data_AF-A0AAD5UE77-F1
#
_entry.id   AF-A0AAD5UE77-F1
#
_cell.length_a   1.000
_cell.length_b   1.000
_cell.length_c   1.000
_cell.angle_alpha   90.00
_cell.angle_beta   90.00
_cell.angle_gamma   90.00
#
_symmetry.space_group_name_H-M   'P 1'
#
loop_
_entity.id
_entity.type
_entity.pdbx_description
1 polymer ?
#
loop_
_entity_poly.entity_id
_entity_poly.type
_entity_poly.pdbx_seq_one_letter_code
_entity_poly.pdbx_strand_id
1 'polypeptide(L)'
;MRDVIEISKAPLFGSHSAIQGENLKKNMPDDVILAMKDKDGVVMVNFFSDVHPDGTHSDIDEIVDRIMYVVNLAGSEHVGLGSDFDGLTSYPKRLEDVSTYPLLVSKLYDHGLSDEQIIGIIGGNFLRIFEKTESIANKLHV
;
A
#
# COMPACT_ATOMS: atom_id res chain seq x y z
N MET A 1 1.83 -5.06 15.70
CA MET A 1 1.92 -3.81 14.92
C MET A 1 1.94 -2.60 15.83
N ARG A 2 0.91 -2.41 16.68
CA ARG A 2 0.82 -1.25 17.60
C ARG A 2 2.08 -1.02 18.43
N ASP A 3 2.60 -2.05 19.10
CA ASP A 3 3.83 -1.93 19.90
C ASP A 3 5.04 -1.44 19.09
N VAL A 4 5.21 -1.94 17.86
CA VAL A 4 6.31 -1.54 16.96
C VAL A 4 6.13 -0.09 16.51
N ILE A 5 4.90 0.30 16.17
CA ILE A 5 4.57 1.69 15.78
C ILE A 5 4.87 2.64 16.95
N GLU A 6 4.47 2.27 18.16
CA GLU A 6 4.69 3.06 19.37
C GLU A 6 6.17 3.31 19.61
N ILE A 7 6.98 2.25 19.65
CA ILE A 7 8.40 2.33 20.02
C ILE A 7 9.32 2.82 18.89
N SER A 8 8.90 2.72 17.62
CA SER A 8 9.76 3.10 16.50
C SER A 8 10.10 4.58 16.55
N LYS A 9 11.41 4.86 16.40
CA LYS A 9 11.97 6.21 16.28
C LYS A 9 11.94 6.73 14.84
N ALA A 10 11.78 5.84 13.87
CA ALA A 10 11.72 6.15 12.44
C ALA A 10 10.36 5.79 11.85
N PRO A 11 9.99 6.37 10.68
CA PRO A 11 8.82 5.92 9.95
C PRO A 11 8.88 4.42 9.64
N LEU A 12 7.71 3.83 9.47
CA LEU A 12 7.54 2.40 9.19
C LEU A 12 6.83 2.22 7.86
N PHE A 13 6.95 1.04 7.27
CA PHE A 13 6.09 0.64 6.16
C PHE A 13 5.61 -0.80 6.31
N GLY A 14 4.41 -1.05 5.78
CA GLY A 14 3.88 -2.38 5.58
C GLY A 14 4.06 -2.72 4.12
N SER A 15 4.99 -3.64 3.81
CA SER A 15 5.49 -3.86 2.44
C SER A 15 4.48 -4.44 1.46
N HIS A 16 3.43 -5.10 1.95
CA HIS A 16 2.36 -5.71 1.14
C HIS A 16 1.17 -6.06 2.05
N SER A 17 0.38 -5.06 2.43
CA SER A 17 -0.73 -5.24 3.38
C SER A 17 -2.06 -5.40 2.65
N ALA A 18 -2.87 -6.38 3.05
CA ALA A 18 -4.25 -6.47 2.56
C ALA A 18 -5.08 -5.31 3.15
N ILE A 19 -6.00 -4.79 2.35
CA ILE A 19 -6.89 -3.68 2.71
C ILE A 19 -8.27 -4.08 2.20
N GLN A 20 -9.28 -4.08 3.07
CA GLN A 20 -10.68 -4.35 2.69
C GLN A 20 -10.89 -5.65 1.88
N GLY A 21 -10.03 -6.68 2.02
CA GLY A 21 -10.23 -7.99 1.39
C GLY A 21 -11.18 -8.90 2.18
N GLU A 22 -11.67 -9.97 1.55
CA GLU A 22 -12.58 -10.96 2.16
C GLU A 22 -11.94 -11.64 3.38
N ASN A 23 -10.62 -11.84 3.37
CA ASN A 23 -9.89 -12.36 4.51
C ASN A 23 -9.57 -11.26 5.54
N LEU A 24 -10.55 -10.97 6.40
CA LEU A 24 -10.47 -9.94 7.45
C LEU A 24 -9.24 -10.04 8.36
N LYS A 25 -8.67 -11.25 8.57
CA LYS A 25 -7.49 -11.43 9.43
C LYS A 25 -6.20 -10.92 8.80
N LYS A 26 -6.15 -10.82 7.47
CA LYS A 26 -4.99 -10.28 6.74
C LYS A 26 -5.07 -8.77 6.56
N ASN A 27 -6.27 -8.19 6.70
CA ASN A 27 -6.48 -6.76 6.52
C ASN A 27 -5.76 -5.95 7.60
N MET A 28 -5.09 -4.89 7.19
CA MET A 28 -4.61 -3.87 8.12
C MET A 28 -5.82 -3.08 8.65
N PRO A 29 -6.07 -3.05 9.98
CA PRO A 29 -7.17 -2.28 10.55
C PRO A 29 -6.97 -0.77 10.39
N ASP A 30 -8.07 -0.02 10.31
CA ASP A 30 -8.05 1.45 10.14
C ASP A 30 -7.21 2.16 11.21
N ASP A 31 -7.33 1.74 12.47
CA ASP A 31 -6.56 2.35 13.56
C ASP A 31 -5.05 2.14 13.40
N VAL A 32 -4.64 1.05 12.76
CA VAL A 32 -3.24 0.79 12.41
C VAL A 32 -2.80 1.62 11.21
N ILE A 33 -3.64 1.77 10.20
CA ILE A 33 -3.36 2.66 9.05
C ILE A 33 -3.16 4.10 9.53
N LEU A 34 -4.05 4.59 10.40
CA LEU A 34 -3.97 5.92 10.99
C LEU A 34 -2.73 6.06 11.90
N ALA A 35 -2.41 5.06 12.71
CA ALA A 35 -1.18 5.09 13.52
C ALA A 35 0.10 5.08 12.66
N MET A 36 0.08 4.42 11.49
CA MET A 36 1.18 4.51 10.52
C MET A 36 1.30 5.91 9.93
N LYS A 37 0.19 6.54 9.53
CA LYS A 37 0.15 7.96 9.11
C LYS A 37 0.76 8.86 10.18
N ASP A 38 0.39 8.71 11.44
CA ASP A 38 0.90 9.54 12.54
C ASP A 38 2.41 9.40 12.74
N LYS A 39 3.00 8.26 12.35
CA LYS A 39 4.45 8.01 12.30
C LYS A 39 5.07 8.32 10.95
N ASP A 40 4.35 8.99 10.07
CA ASP A 40 4.76 9.35 8.73
C ASP A 40 5.12 8.14 7.83
N GLY A 41 4.53 6.99 8.15
CA GLY A 41 4.78 5.71 7.49
C GLY A 41 4.02 5.54 6.17
N VAL A 42 4.25 4.41 5.51
CA VAL A 42 3.63 4.08 4.21
C VAL A 42 2.99 2.69 4.26
N VAL A 43 1.73 2.61 3.86
CA VAL A 43 1.00 1.35 3.67
C VAL A 43 1.08 0.96 2.20
N MET A 44 1.83 -0.10 1.90
CA MET A 44 1.95 -0.61 0.54
C MET A 44 0.85 -1.64 0.30
N VAL A 45 -0.05 -1.36 -0.64
CA VAL A 45 -1.27 -2.14 -0.87
C VAL A 45 -0.94 -3.42 -1.62
N ASN A 46 -1.39 -4.56 -1.07
CA ASN A 46 -1.23 -5.89 -1.65
C ASN A 46 -2.20 -6.13 -2.81
N PHE A 47 -1.77 -6.87 -3.83
CA PHE A 47 -2.58 -7.21 -5.01
C PHE A 47 -3.25 -8.58 -4.86
N PHE A 48 -3.54 -9.04 -3.64
CA PHE A 48 -4.22 -10.31 -3.43
C PHE A 48 -5.62 -10.31 -4.04
N SER A 49 -5.89 -11.33 -4.85
CA SER A 49 -7.19 -11.58 -5.45
C SER A 49 -8.08 -12.35 -4.49
N ASP A 50 -9.20 -11.76 -4.10
CA ASP A 50 -10.23 -12.47 -3.37
C ASP A 50 -10.95 -13.45 -4.32
N VAL A 51 -11.58 -14.47 -3.72
CA VAL A 51 -12.52 -15.35 -4.42
C VAL A 51 -13.91 -15.02 -3.89
N HIS A 52 -14.71 -14.41 -4.75
CA HIS A 52 -16.06 -13.97 -4.43
C HIS A 52 -17.02 -15.17 -4.29
N PRO A 53 -18.18 -15.02 -3.61
CA PRO A 53 -19.13 -16.11 -3.41
C PRO A 53 -19.66 -16.75 -4.70
N ASP A 54 -19.65 -16.01 -5.81
CA ASP A 54 -20.05 -16.49 -7.14
C ASP A 54 -18.92 -17.22 -7.90
N GLY A 55 -17.75 -17.37 -7.27
CA GLY A 55 -16.57 -18.02 -7.83
C GLY A 55 -15.71 -17.13 -8.73
N THR A 56 -16.06 -15.84 -8.87
CA THR A 56 -15.22 -14.89 -9.59
C THR A 56 -14.04 -14.42 -8.73
N HIS A 57 -12.99 -13.97 -9.40
CA HIS A 57 -11.79 -13.42 -8.78
C HIS A 57 -11.83 -11.90 -8.82
N SER A 58 -11.12 -11.25 -7.88
CA SER A 58 -10.91 -9.81 -7.94
C SER A 58 -10.38 -9.36 -9.29
N ASP A 59 -10.67 -8.11 -9.64
CA ASP A 59 -10.15 -7.42 -10.80
C ASP A 59 -9.34 -6.19 -10.38
N ILE A 60 -8.50 -5.65 -11.27
CA ILE A 60 -7.70 -4.44 -11.03
C ILE A 60 -8.51 -3.28 -10.43
N ASP A 61 -9.79 -3.14 -10.80
CA ASP A 61 -10.65 -2.07 -10.27
C ASP A 61 -10.82 -2.20 -8.73
N GLU A 62 -10.92 -3.42 -8.19
CA GLU A 62 -10.98 -3.63 -6.74
C GLU A 62 -9.66 -3.27 -6.05
N ILE A 63 -8.51 -3.47 -6.72
CA ILE A 63 -7.21 -3.05 -6.17
C ILE A 63 -7.11 -1.52 -6.14
N VAL A 64 -7.63 -0.85 -7.16
CA VAL A 64 -7.70 0.60 -7.21
C VAL A 64 -8.61 1.13 -6.10
N ASP A 65 -9.77 0.50 -5.85
CA ASP A 65 -10.65 0.86 -4.73
C ASP A 65 -9.93 0.75 -3.38
N ARG A 66 -9.12 -0.29 -3.18
CA ARG A 66 -8.31 -0.47 -1.95
C ARG A 66 -7.23 0.60 -1.83
N ILE A 67 -6.57 0.98 -2.92
CA ILE A 67 -5.61 2.09 -2.94
C ILE A 67 -6.32 3.40 -2.56
N MET A 68 -7.45 3.69 -3.22
CA MET A 68 -8.23 4.90 -2.97
C MET A 68 -8.80 4.94 -1.54
N TYR A 69 -9.13 3.80 -0.96
CA TYR A 69 -9.53 3.70 0.45
C TYR A 69 -8.42 4.23 1.37
N VAL A 70 -7.18 3.78 1.19
CA VAL A 70 -6.05 4.27 2.02
C VAL A 70 -5.74 5.73 1.69
N VAL A 71 -5.84 6.16 0.44
CA VAL A 71 -5.69 7.59 0.06
C VAL A 71 -6.70 8.45 0.82
N ASN A 72 -7.97 8.04 0.88
CA ASN A 72 -9.03 8.79 1.56
C ASN A 72 -8.88 8.78 3.09
N LEU A 73 -8.42 7.66 3.66
CA LEU A 73 -8.27 7.51 5.10
C LEU A 73 -7.00 8.19 5.63
N ALA A 74 -5.88 7.99 4.95
CA ALA A 74 -4.56 8.37 5.43
C ALA A 74 -3.94 9.55 4.68
N GLY A 75 -4.25 9.74 3.40
CA GLY A 75 -3.56 10.66 2.49
C GLY A 75 -2.66 9.91 1.51
N SER A 76 -2.54 10.40 0.28
CA SER A 76 -1.78 9.74 -0.80
C SER A 76 -0.29 9.57 -0.49
N GLU A 77 0.28 10.43 0.34
CA GLU A 77 1.67 10.41 0.82
C GLU A 77 2.01 9.22 1.73
N HIS A 78 0.98 8.51 2.19
CA HIS A 78 1.07 7.34 3.06
C HIS A 78 0.72 6.04 2.34
N VAL A 79 0.63 6.05 1.01
CA VAL A 79 0.25 4.88 0.20
C VAL A 79 1.42 4.45 -0.69
N GLY A 80 1.59 3.14 -0.87
CA GLY A 80 2.52 2.57 -1.83
C GLY A 80 1.95 1.33 -2.50
N LEU A 81 2.74 0.71 -3.39
CA LEU A 81 2.37 -0.52 -4.10
C LEU A 81 3.21 -1.69 -3.58
N GLY A 82 2.56 -2.75 -3.11
CA GLY A 82 3.21 -3.92 -2.53
C GLY A 82 2.63 -5.20 -3.09
N SER A 83 2.85 -5.48 -4.38
CA SER A 83 2.06 -6.46 -5.14
C SER A 83 2.06 -7.88 -4.59
N ASP A 84 3.14 -8.29 -3.91
CA ASP A 84 3.36 -9.68 -3.51
C ASP A 84 3.40 -10.65 -4.71
N PHE A 85 3.89 -10.16 -5.87
CA PHE A 85 4.15 -11.00 -7.04
C PHE A 85 5.13 -12.13 -6.70
N ASP A 86 4.91 -13.30 -7.28
CA ASP A 86 5.54 -14.59 -6.95
C ASP A 86 5.33 -15.08 -5.50
N GLY A 87 4.63 -14.32 -4.66
CA GLY A 87 4.27 -14.69 -3.28
C GLY A 87 2.83 -15.21 -3.11
N LEU A 88 1.95 -14.90 -4.06
CA LEU A 88 0.54 -15.29 -4.04
C LEU A 88 0.21 -16.44 -5.00
N THR A 89 -0.86 -17.17 -4.72
CA THR A 89 -1.38 -18.26 -5.56
C THR A 89 -2.24 -17.79 -6.73
N SER A 90 -2.76 -16.56 -6.66
CA SER A 90 -3.65 -15.97 -7.67
C SER A 90 -3.61 -14.45 -7.60
N TYR A 91 -3.73 -13.81 -8.77
CA TYR A 91 -3.73 -12.37 -8.93
C TYR A 91 -5.04 -11.87 -9.55
N PRO A 92 -5.37 -10.58 -9.37
CA PRO A 92 -6.56 -9.99 -9.94
C PRO A 92 -6.49 -10.01 -11.46
N LYS A 93 -7.66 -10.10 -12.08
CA LYS A 93 -7.78 -9.96 -13.53
C LYS A 93 -7.25 -8.57 -13.95
N ARG A 94 -6.51 -8.53 -15.06
CA ARG A 94 -5.81 -7.35 -15.60
C ARG A 94 -4.63 -6.86 -14.73
N LEU A 95 -4.24 -7.63 -13.73
CA LEU A 95 -3.10 -7.37 -12.85
C LEU A 95 -2.30 -8.66 -12.60
N GLU A 96 -2.15 -9.50 -13.64
CA GLU A 96 -1.65 -10.87 -13.53
C GLU A 96 -0.15 -10.98 -13.24
N ASP A 97 0.64 -9.98 -13.67
CA ASP A 97 2.09 -9.98 -13.51
C ASP A 97 2.71 -8.57 -13.50
N VAL A 98 4.03 -8.50 -13.32
CA VAL A 98 4.80 -7.25 -13.24
C VAL A 98 4.73 -6.37 -14.50
N SER A 99 4.26 -6.86 -15.65
CA SER A 99 4.09 -6.05 -16.85
C SER A 99 2.83 -5.18 -16.81
N THR A 100 1.94 -5.41 -15.85
CA THR A 100 0.60 -4.78 -15.77
C THR A 100 0.57 -3.46 -15.00
N TYR A 101 1.67 -3.05 -14.34
CA TYR A 101 1.75 -1.76 -13.63
C TYR A 101 1.33 -0.53 -14.45
N PRO A 102 1.63 -0.40 -15.76
CA PRO A 102 1.15 0.71 -16.57
C PRO A 102 -0.39 0.82 -16.62
N LEU A 103 -1.09 -0.31 -16.61
CA LEU A 103 -2.56 -0.32 -16.58
C LEU A 103 -3.08 0.15 -15.22
N LEU A 104 -2.45 -0.28 -14.12
CA LEU A 104 -2.78 0.22 -12.79
C LEU A 104 -2.60 1.73 -12.71
N VAL A 105 -1.49 2.26 -13.22
CA VAL A 105 -1.24 3.71 -13.27
C VAL A 105 -2.31 4.42 -14.08
N SER A 106 -2.71 3.90 -15.25
CA SER A 106 -3.82 4.46 -16.03
C SER A 106 -5.11 4.52 -15.22
N LYS A 107 -5.42 3.47 -14.46
CA LYS A 107 -6.62 3.43 -13.61
C LYS A 107 -6.56 4.43 -12.45
N LEU A 108 -5.38 4.68 -11.88
CA LEU A 108 -5.19 5.72 -10.86
C LEU A 108 -5.49 7.12 -11.43
N TYR A 109 -5.09 7.39 -12.68
CA TYR A 109 -5.49 8.63 -13.38
C TYR A 109 -7.00 8.72 -13.58
N ASP A 110 -7.66 7.63 -13.98
CA ASP A 110 -9.13 7.58 -14.14
C ASP A 110 -9.88 7.91 -12.83
N HIS A 111 -9.24 7.69 -11.68
CA HIS A 111 -9.76 8.00 -10.34
C HIS A 111 -9.36 9.39 -9.83
N GLY A 112 -8.77 10.24 -10.68
CA GLY A 112 -8.53 11.66 -10.40
C GLY A 112 -7.29 11.95 -9.57
N LEU A 113 -6.38 11.00 -9.39
CA LEU A 113 -5.09 11.26 -8.76
C LEU A 113 -4.21 12.13 -9.68
N SER A 114 -3.51 13.10 -9.09
CA SER A 114 -2.55 13.93 -9.83
C SER A 114 -1.24 13.19 -10.08
N ASP A 115 -0.43 13.70 -11.02
CA ASP A 115 0.92 13.22 -11.28
C ASP A 115 1.75 13.10 -10.00
N GLU A 116 1.69 14.12 -9.13
CA GLU A 116 2.43 14.15 -7.87
C GLU A 116 2.01 13.00 -6.94
N GLN A 117 0.71 12.76 -6.81
CA GLN A 117 0.19 11.68 -5.99
C GLN A 117 0.57 10.31 -6.55
N ILE A 118 0.47 10.13 -7.88
CA ILE A 118 0.82 8.88 -8.55
C ILE A 118 2.32 8.61 -8.43
N ILE A 119 3.18 9.61 -8.66
CA ILE A 119 4.64 9.51 -8.46
C ILE A 119 4.96 9.09 -7.02
N GLY A 120 4.26 9.67 -6.05
CA GLY A 120 4.33 9.25 -4.65
C GLY A 120 3.99 7.77 -4.47
N ILE A 121 2.82 7.34 -4.94
CA ILE A 121 2.31 5.98 -4.78
C ILE A 121 3.21 4.93 -5.44
N ILE A 122 3.70 5.18 -6.66
CA ILE A 122 4.52 4.19 -7.39
C ILE A 122 5.93 4.03 -6.80
N GLY A 123 6.39 4.94 -5.94
CA GLY A 123 7.68 4.79 -5.26
C GLY A 123 8.17 5.99 -4.47
N GLY A 124 7.76 7.21 -4.79
CA GLY A 124 8.24 8.43 -4.13
C GLY A 124 8.01 8.43 -2.61
N ASN A 125 6.86 7.90 -2.15
CA ASN A 125 6.54 7.81 -0.73
C ASN A 125 7.46 6.84 0.01
N PHE A 126 7.80 5.71 -0.61
CA PHE A 126 8.75 4.76 -0.04
C PHE A 126 10.15 5.38 0.06
N LEU A 127 10.62 6.02 -1.02
CA LEU A 127 11.93 6.67 -1.03
C LEU A 127 12.04 7.74 0.06
N ARG A 128 10.99 8.57 0.24
CA ARG A 128 10.89 9.58 1.29
C ARG A 128 11.09 9.00 2.70
N ILE A 129 10.42 7.89 3.03
CA ILE A 129 10.56 7.28 4.36
C ILE A 129 11.89 6.53 4.51
N PHE A 130 12.44 6.01 3.42
CA PHE A 130 13.71 5.32 3.41
C PHE A 130 14.85 6.29 3.73
N GLU A 131 14.91 7.43 3.03
CA GLU A 131 15.86 8.52 3.30
C GLU A 131 15.73 9.04 4.74
N LYS A 132 14.50 9.21 5.24
CA LYS A 132 14.25 9.65 6.63
C LYS A 132 14.76 8.63 7.64
N THR A 133 14.62 7.33 7.35
CA THR A 133 15.13 6.25 8.20
C THR A 133 16.65 6.28 8.26
N GLU A 134 17.33 6.44 7.13
CA GLU A 134 18.80 6.58 7.06
C GLU A 134 19.29 7.82 7.83
N SER A 135 18.59 8.96 7.68
CA SER A 135 18.90 10.19 8.43
C SER A 135 18.81 9.98 9.94
N ILE A 136 17.80 9.24 10.42
CA ILE A 136 17.62 8.93 11.84
C ILE A 136 18.71 7.97 12.33
N ALA A 137 19.03 6.94 11.54
CA ALA A 137 20.13 6.03 11.87
C ALA A 137 21.44 6.80 12.09
N ASN A 138 21.81 7.69 11.15
CA ASN A 138 23.01 8.52 11.26
C ASN A 138 23.04 9.42 12.52
N LYS A 139 21.87 9.88 12.99
CA LYS A 139 21.76 10.67 14.23
C LYS A 139 21.78 9.84 15.52
N LEU A 140 21.60 8.52 15.44
CA LEU A 140 21.62 7.62 16.59
C LEU A 140 22.98 6.95 16.79
N HIS A 141 23.81 6.89 15.75
CA HIS A 141 25.18 6.36 15.80
C HIS A 141 26.21 7.36 16.39
N VAL A 142 25.77 8.27 17.27
CA VAL A 142 26.64 9.21 18.00
C VAL A 142 27.21 8.55 19.26
#